data_AF-A0A074ZD26-F1
#
_entry.id   AF-A0A074ZD26-F1
#
_cell.length_a   1.000
_cell.length_b   1.000
_cell.length_c   1.000
_cell.angle_alpha   90.00
_cell.angle_beta   90.00
_cell.angle_gamma   90.00
#
_symmetry.space_group_name_H-M   'P 1'
#
loop_
_entity.id
_entity.type
_entity.pdbx_description
1 polymer ?
#
loop_
_entity_poly.entity_id
_entity_poly.type
_entity_poly.pdbx_seq_one_letter_code
_entity_poly.pdbx_strand_id
1 'polypeptide(L)'
;MASKATTQPANPAPPTDTTVPSVSSSTPADASAQAILITELKQRSGMNEAFSRQCLEEYQWNFEAAFGAFEMLRNAGKLPPEAFV
;
A
#
# COMPACT_ATOMS: atom_id res chain seq x y z
N MET A 1 39.24 1.32 58.76
CA MET A 1 37.78 1.03 58.76
C MET A 1 37.43 0.64 57.33
N ALA A 2 36.95 -0.60 57.13
CA ALA A 2 36.90 -1.29 55.85
C ALA A 2 35.56 -1.10 55.12
N SER A 3 35.63 -0.85 53.80
CA SER A 3 34.47 -0.78 52.90
C SER A 3 34.13 -2.19 52.38
N LYS A 4 32.90 -2.66 52.62
CA LYS A 4 32.41 -3.97 52.17
C LYS A 4 32.02 -3.95 50.69
N ALA A 5 32.45 -4.99 49.97
CA ALA A 5 31.98 -5.35 48.64
C ALA A 5 30.54 -5.90 48.69
N THR A 6 29.73 -5.59 47.68
CA THR A 6 28.63 -6.45 47.25
C THR A 6 28.45 -6.36 45.73
N THR A 7 28.34 -7.54 45.15
CA THR A 7 28.41 -7.92 43.75
C THR A 7 27.11 -7.58 43.02
N GLN A 8 27.18 -6.93 41.85
CA GLN A 8 26.05 -6.80 40.92
C GLN A 8 26.31 -7.67 39.69
N PRO A 9 25.42 -8.63 39.35
CA PRO A 9 25.63 -9.53 38.22
C PRO A 9 25.44 -8.80 36.88
N ALA A 10 26.39 -9.04 35.97
CA ALA A 10 26.31 -8.62 34.58
C ALA A 10 25.09 -9.25 33.90
N ASN A 11 24.19 -8.40 33.41
CA ASN A 11 23.09 -8.79 32.54
C ASN A 11 23.48 -8.43 31.09
N PRO A 12 23.63 -9.40 30.17
CA PRO A 12 23.75 -9.11 28.75
C PRO A 12 22.37 -9.24 28.09
N ALA A 13 21.78 -8.13 27.64
CA ALA A 13 20.64 -8.16 26.72
C ALA A 13 20.67 -6.93 25.78
N PRO A 14 20.35 -7.12 24.49
CA PRO A 14 20.84 -6.30 23.37
C PRO A 14 20.11 -4.96 23.18
N PRO A 15 20.74 -3.97 22.52
CA PRO A 15 20.02 -2.81 21.99
C PRO A 15 19.26 -3.24 20.73
N THR A 16 18.02 -3.68 20.88
CA THR A 16 17.05 -3.74 19.79
C THR A 16 15.90 -2.81 20.10
N ASP A 17 16.20 -1.52 20.27
CA ASP A 17 15.20 -0.48 20.08
C ASP A 17 15.28 -0.05 18.61
N THR A 18 14.69 -0.93 17.80
CA THR A 18 14.17 -0.63 16.47
C THR A 18 13.33 0.64 16.59
N THR A 19 13.91 1.77 16.19
CA THR A 19 13.19 3.01 15.99
C THR A 19 12.01 2.76 15.06
N VAL A 20 10.84 2.91 15.68
CA VAL A 20 9.47 2.90 15.18
C VAL A 20 9.28 3.50 13.77
N PRO A 21 8.16 3.13 13.12
CA PRO A 21 7.22 4.20 12.82
C PRO A 21 5.91 3.97 13.58
N SER A 22 5.60 4.96 14.42
CA SER A 22 4.26 5.20 14.92
C SER A 22 3.33 5.45 13.74
N VAL A 23 2.28 4.64 13.59
CA VAL A 23 1.13 4.98 12.74
C VAL A 23 -0.11 5.02 13.61
N SER A 24 -0.17 6.06 14.44
CA SER A 24 -1.44 6.73 14.70
C SER A 24 -1.65 7.73 13.57
N SER A 25 -2.41 7.36 12.56
CA SER A 25 -2.90 8.32 11.57
C SER A 25 -4.22 7.80 11.03
N SER A 26 -5.28 8.56 11.24
CA SER A 26 -6.52 8.49 10.46
C SER A 26 -6.12 8.56 8.97
N THR A 27 -6.20 7.45 8.25
CA THR A 27 -5.08 6.94 7.43
C THR A 27 -4.83 7.63 6.07
N PRO A 28 -3.73 8.40 5.88
CA PRO A 28 -3.18 8.78 4.58
C PRO A 28 -2.46 7.63 3.83
N ALA A 29 -2.32 6.45 4.45
CA ALA A 29 -1.76 5.26 3.79
C ALA A 29 -2.72 4.66 2.75
N ASP A 30 -4.03 4.89 2.87
CA ASP A 30 -5.01 4.41 1.90
C ASP A 30 -4.81 5.10 0.55
N ALA A 31 -4.67 6.44 0.54
CA ALA A 31 -4.38 7.19 -0.68
C ALA A 31 -3.08 6.75 -1.39
N SER A 32 -2.07 6.31 -0.63
CA SER A 32 -0.83 5.76 -1.21
C SER A 32 -1.06 4.37 -1.80
N ALA A 33 -1.82 3.50 -1.12
CA ALA A 33 -2.21 2.18 -1.62
C ALA A 33 -3.09 2.30 -2.88
N GLN A 34 -4.03 3.23 -2.87
CA GLN A 34 -4.88 3.61 -3.99
C GLN A 34 -4.03 4.02 -5.21
N ALA A 35 -3.06 4.92 -5.04
CA ALA A 35 -2.16 5.33 -6.13
C ALA A 35 -1.37 4.17 -6.74
N ILE A 36 -0.94 3.21 -5.91
CA ILE A 36 -0.27 1.98 -6.36
C ILE A 36 -1.23 1.12 -7.20
N LEU A 37 -2.45 0.88 -6.71
CA LEU A 37 -3.48 0.12 -7.43
C LEU A 37 -3.83 0.77 -8.77
N ILE A 38 -3.96 2.10 -8.80
CA ILE A 38 -4.25 2.88 -10.00
C ILE A 38 -3.11 2.74 -11.00
N THR A 39 -1.87 2.86 -10.54
CA THR A 39 -0.67 2.73 -11.38
C THR A 39 -0.55 1.33 -11.96
N GLU A 40 -0.75 0.30 -11.14
CA GLU A 40 -0.76 -1.10 -11.57
C GLU A 40 -1.84 -1.35 -12.62
N LEU A 41 -3.07 -0.87 -12.36
CA LEU A 41 -4.19 -1.07 -13.25
C LEU A 41 -3.92 -0.36 -14.58
N LYS A 42 -3.46 0.90 -14.54
CA LYS A 42 -3.00 1.65 -15.71
C LYS A 42 -1.96 0.90 -16.52
N GLN A 43 -0.92 0.36 -15.87
CA GLN A 43 0.15 -0.35 -16.57
C GLN A 43 -0.32 -1.67 -17.20
N ARG A 44 -1.16 -2.43 -16.49
CA ARG A 44 -1.67 -3.74 -16.95
C ARG A 44 -2.71 -3.60 -18.06
N SER A 45 -3.56 -2.60 -17.92
CA SER A 45 -4.63 -2.27 -18.86
C SER A 45 -4.13 -1.51 -20.09
N GLY A 46 -3.17 -0.61 -19.87
CA GLY A 46 -2.81 0.46 -20.81
C GLY A 46 -3.70 1.71 -20.69
N MET A 47 -4.58 1.79 -19.68
CA MET A 47 -5.50 2.91 -19.51
C MET A 47 -4.97 4.02 -18.58
N ASN A 48 -5.63 5.18 -18.56
CA ASN A 48 -5.21 6.38 -17.87
C ASN A 48 -5.51 6.29 -16.36
N GLU A 49 -4.86 7.13 -15.58
CA GLU A 49 -4.97 7.20 -14.12
C GLU A 49 -6.42 7.48 -13.69
N ALA A 50 -7.10 8.43 -14.36
CA ALA A 50 -8.48 8.79 -14.05
C ALA A 50 -9.47 7.63 -14.25
N PHE A 51 -9.29 6.83 -15.32
CA PHE A 51 -10.11 5.64 -15.59
C PHE A 51 -9.78 4.51 -14.64
N SER A 52 -8.49 4.30 -14.39
CA SER A 52 -8.02 3.28 -13.45
C SER A 52 -8.55 3.55 -12.05
N ARG A 53 -8.52 4.81 -11.62
CA ARG A 53 -9.10 5.27 -10.36
C ARG A 53 -10.61 5.08 -10.31
N GLN A 54 -11.37 5.50 -11.32
CA GLN A 54 -12.81 5.30 -11.35
C GLN A 54 -13.19 3.80 -11.29
N CYS A 55 -12.51 2.95 -12.06
CA CYS A 55 -12.72 1.51 -11.99
C CYS A 55 -12.46 1.01 -10.57
N LEU A 56 -11.33 1.37 -9.97
CA LEU A 56 -11.04 0.93 -8.61
C LEU A 56 -12.10 1.43 -7.62
N GLU A 57 -12.49 2.71 -7.65
CA GLU A 57 -13.53 3.26 -6.77
C GLU A 57 -14.87 2.51 -6.88
N GLU A 58 -15.33 2.23 -8.10
CA GLU A 58 -16.58 1.49 -8.37
C GLU A 58 -16.51 0.05 -7.84
N TYR A 59 -15.32 -0.56 -7.93
CA TYR A 59 -15.04 -1.90 -7.42
C TYR A 59 -14.50 -1.91 -5.98
N GLN A 60 -14.72 -0.85 -5.19
CA GLN A 60 -14.30 -0.76 -3.79
C GLN A 60 -12.79 -0.97 -3.59
N TRP A 61 -12.00 -0.38 -4.50
CA TRP A 61 -10.56 -0.51 -4.62
C TRP A 61 -10.05 -1.93 -4.78
N ASN A 62 -10.90 -2.84 -5.26
CA ASN A 62 -10.55 -4.22 -5.49
C ASN A 62 -9.91 -4.39 -6.88
N PHE A 63 -8.58 -4.51 -6.90
CA PHE A 63 -7.83 -4.68 -8.14
C PHE A 63 -8.28 -5.88 -8.97
N GLU A 64 -8.55 -7.02 -8.34
CA GLU A 64 -8.94 -8.23 -9.07
C GLU A 64 -10.30 -8.08 -9.74
N ALA A 65 -11.26 -7.49 -9.03
CA ALA A 65 -12.58 -7.20 -9.59
C ALA A 65 -12.52 -6.11 -10.68
N ALA A 66 -11.78 -5.03 -10.44
CA ALA A 66 -11.58 -3.94 -11.38
C ALA A 66 -10.86 -4.41 -12.65
N PHE A 67 -9.83 -5.26 -12.52
CA PHE A 67 -9.10 -5.82 -13.65
C PHE A 67 -9.97 -6.80 -14.46
N GLY A 68 -10.73 -7.68 -13.80
CA GLY A 68 -11.66 -8.58 -14.49
C GLY A 68 -12.74 -7.81 -15.26
N ALA A 69 -13.31 -6.77 -14.65
CA ALA A 69 -14.26 -5.89 -15.33
C ALA A 69 -13.62 -5.15 -16.50
N PHE A 70 -12.40 -4.66 -16.32
CA PHE A 70 -11.62 -4.04 -17.38
C PHE A 70 -11.41 -5.00 -18.56
N GLU A 71 -11.02 -6.26 -18.32
CA GLU A 71 -10.86 -7.25 -19.39
C GLU A 71 -12.17 -7.53 -20.11
N MET A 72 -13.29 -7.59 -19.39
CA MET A 72 -14.62 -7.72 -20.02
C MET A 72 -14.95 -6.50 -20.88
N LEU A 73 -14.74 -5.27 -20.39
CA LEU A 73 -14.97 -4.05 -21.16
C LEU A 73 -14.03 -3.94 -22.36
N ARG A 74 -12.78 -4.39 -22.22
CA ARG A 74 -11.78 -4.45 -23.30
C ARG A 74 -12.21 -5.40 -24.40
N ASN A 75 -12.62 -6.60 -24.02
CA ASN A 75 -13.10 -7.61 -24.97
C ASN A 75 -14.41 -7.17 -25.63
N ALA A 76 -15.29 -6.51 -24.88
CA ALA A 76 -16.52 -5.91 -25.41
C ALA A 76 -16.26 -4.66 -26.29
N GLY A 77 -15.03 -4.17 -26.41
CA GLY A 77 -14.69 -2.98 -27.18
C GLY A 77 -15.32 -1.69 -26.62
N LYS A 78 -15.65 -1.68 -25.32
CA LYS A 78 -16.35 -0.57 -24.64
C LYS A 78 -15.40 0.45 -24.00
N LEU A 79 -14.09 0.17 -23.99
CA LEU A 79 -13.10 1.11 -23.47
C LEU A 79 -12.91 2.28 -24.45
N PRO A 80 -13.17 3.51 -24.03
CA PRO A 80 -12.99 4.67 -24.89
C PRO A 80 -11.51 4.89 -25.22
N PRO A 81 -11.17 5.46 -26.39
CA PRO A 81 -9.79 5.82 -26.73
C PRO A 81 -9.18 6.81 -25.74
N GLU A 82 -10.01 7.63 -25.08
CA GLU A 82 -9.63 8.58 -24.02
C GLU A 82 -9.08 7.87 -22.78
N ALA A 83 -9.39 6.59 -22.61
CA ALA A 83 -8.77 5.79 -21.59
C ALA A 83 -7.31 5.47 -21.92
N PHE A 84 -6.84 5.45 -23.17
CA PHE A 84 -5.50 4.98 -23.53
C PHE A 84 -4.48 6.10 -23.85
N VAL A 85 -4.71 7.31 -23.33
CA VAL A 85 -3.91 8.53 -23.62
C VAL A 85 -2.70 8.71 -22.71
#